data_AF-A0A950I7Y8-F1
#
_entry.id   AF-A0A950I7Y8-F1
#
_cell.length_a   1.000
_cell.length_b   1.000
_cell.length_c   1.000
_cell.angle_alpha   90.00
_cell.angle_beta   90.00
_cell.angle_gamma   90.00
#
_symmetry.space_group_name_H-M   'P 1'
#
loop_
_entity.id
_entity.type
_entity.pdbx_description
1 polymer ?
#
loop_
_entity_poly.entity_id
_entity_poly.type
_entity_poly.pdbx_seq_one_letter_code
_entity_poly.pdbx_strand_id
1 'polypeptide(L)'
;MSLLRVAFLFVFAATLGGCAEIGYYAQAVHGGMSVLSSARPIPEVLDDPQTDDKLRGRLQKVQRIRAFAVAELALPDNGSYKSYADLKRRYVLWNVVAAPEFSLKAKQWCFPVAGCVSYRGYYSETDADAF
;
A
#
# COMPACT_ATOMS: atom_id res chain seq x y z
N MET A 1 -8.64 -3.66 47.15
CA MET A 1 -7.75 -2.57 46.66
C MET A 1 -6.52 -3.06 45.90
N SER A 2 -5.95 -4.25 46.21
CA SER A 2 -4.76 -4.79 45.52
C SER A 2 -5.07 -5.37 44.13
N LEU A 3 -6.15 -6.15 43.99
CA LEU A 3 -6.56 -6.77 42.71
C LEU A 3 -6.91 -5.76 41.62
N LEU A 4 -7.58 -4.66 41.95
CA LEU A 4 -7.91 -3.61 40.98
C LEU A 4 -6.66 -2.90 40.45
N ARG A 5 -5.65 -2.69 41.32
CA ARG A 5 -4.37 -2.09 40.94
C ARG A 5 -3.54 -3.02 40.07
N VAL A 6 -3.52 -4.31 40.39
CA VAL A 6 -2.83 -5.33 39.58
C VAL A 6 -3.51 -5.46 38.21
N ALA A 7 -4.84 -5.47 38.15
CA ALA A 7 -5.57 -5.49 36.87
C ALA A 7 -5.30 -4.24 36.02
N PHE A 8 -5.26 -3.06 36.64
CA PHE A 8 -4.95 -1.81 35.95
C PHE A 8 -3.52 -1.78 35.41
N LEU A 9 -2.54 -2.28 36.19
CA LEU A 9 -1.15 -2.43 35.75
C LEU A 9 -1.01 -3.42 34.60
N PHE A 10 -1.78 -4.51 34.61
CA PHE A 10 -1.76 -5.51 33.54
C PHE A 10 -2.36 -4.98 32.23
N VAL A 11 -3.47 -4.24 32.30
CA VAL A 11 -4.08 -3.56 31.15
C VAL A 11 -3.14 -2.48 30.61
N PHE A 12 -2.52 -1.68 31.49
CA PHE A 12 -1.56 -0.65 31.10
C PHE A 12 -0.31 -1.26 30.43
N ALA A 13 0.25 -2.34 30.99
CA ALA A 13 1.37 -3.07 30.40
C ALA A 13 1.01 -3.69 29.03
N ALA A 14 -0.21 -4.20 28.88
CA ALA A 14 -0.70 -4.73 27.60
C ALA A 14 -0.86 -3.63 26.53
N THR A 15 -1.20 -2.40 26.92
CA THR A 15 -1.31 -1.27 25.97
C THR A 15 0.03 -0.67 25.53
N LEU A 16 1.10 -0.83 26.32
CA LEU A 16 2.42 -0.23 26.00
C LEU A 16 3.14 -0.93 24.83
N GLY A 17 2.90 -2.23 24.62
CA GLY A 17 3.54 -2.99 23.53
C GLY A 17 2.96 -2.75 22.13
N GLY A 18 1.83 -2.04 22.01
CA GLY A 18 1.10 -1.86 20.76
C GLY A 18 1.24 -0.48 20.09
N CYS A 19 1.77 0.53 20.78
CA CYS A 19 1.71 1.91 20.29
C CYS A 19 2.47 2.14 18.98
N ALA A 20 3.64 1.53 18.81
CA ALA A 20 4.41 1.64 17.57
C ALA A 20 3.72 0.96 16.37
N GLU A 21 2.98 -0.12 16.63
CA GLU A 21 2.25 -0.85 15.61
C GLU A 21 0.97 -0.12 15.20
N ILE A 22 0.29 0.58 16.12
CA ILE A 22 -0.90 1.40 15.81
C ILE A 22 -0.57 2.47 14.77
N GLY A 23 0.55 3.19 14.94
CA GLY A 23 0.99 4.20 13.98
C GLY A 23 1.22 3.61 12.58
N TYR A 24 1.84 2.44 12.51
CA TYR A 24 2.02 1.74 11.25
C TYR A 24 0.70 1.32 10.58
N TYR A 25 -0.24 0.74 11.35
CA TYR A 25 -1.53 0.36 10.77
C TYR A 25 -2.32 1.59 10.30
N ALA A 26 -2.27 2.68 11.05
CA ALA A 26 -2.90 3.94 10.67
C ALA A 26 -2.34 4.46 9.34
N GLN A 27 -1.00 4.50 9.16
CA GLN A 27 -0.42 4.94 7.89
C GLN A 27 -0.76 3.99 6.74
N ALA A 28 -0.74 2.68 6.97
CA ALA A 28 -1.05 1.70 5.93
C ALA A 28 -2.49 1.80 5.44
N VAL A 29 -3.46 1.95 6.35
CA VAL A 29 -4.87 2.13 6.02
C VAL A 29 -5.09 3.46 5.34
N HIS A 30 -4.54 4.55 5.89
CA HIS A 30 -4.71 5.89 5.32
C HIS A 30 -4.13 5.99 3.91
N GLY A 31 -2.90 5.52 3.73
CA GLY A 31 -2.23 5.53 2.43
C GLY A 31 -2.94 4.66 1.39
N GLY A 32 -3.37 3.46 1.78
CA GLY A 32 -4.17 2.58 0.92
C GLY A 32 -5.47 3.25 0.49
N MET A 33 -6.21 3.83 1.43
CA MET A 33 -7.47 4.52 1.14
C MET A 33 -7.25 5.76 0.26
N SER A 34 -6.18 6.52 0.47
CA SER A 34 -5.83 7.69 -0.35
C SER A 34 -5.59 7.31 -1.82
N VAL A 35 -4.92 6.18 -2.09
CA VAL A 35 -4.73 5.70 -3.47
C VAL A 35 -6.06 5.27 -4.08
N LEU A 36 -6.87 4.52 -3.33
CA LEU A 36 -8.16 4.02 -3.81
C LEU A 36 -9.15 5.15 -4.09
N SER A 37 -9.23 6.16 -3.21
CA SER A 37 -10.14 7.29 -3.38
C SER A 37 -9.73 8.23 -4.51
N SER A 38 -8.46 8.22 -4.91
CA SER A 38 -7.93 9.04 -6.02
C SER A 38 -8.01 8.33 -7.37
N ALA A 39 -8.43 7.05 -7.40
CA ALA A 39 -8.52 6.27 -8.63
C ALA A 39 -9.74 6.67 -9.46
N ARG A 40 -9.52 7.02 -10.73
CA ARG A 40 -10.55 7.34 -11.72
C ARG A 40 -10.49 6.36 -12.89
N PRO A 41 -11.63 6.00 -13.53
CA PRO A 41 -11.62 5.24 -14.78
C PRO A 41 -10.78 5.92 -15.86
N ILE A 42 -9.96 5.15 -16.58
CA ILE A 42 -9.10 5.70 -17.64
C ILE A 42 -9.88 6.49 -18.71
N PRO A 43 -11.06 6.03 -19.19
CA PRO A 43 -11.85 6.81 -20.15
C PRO A 43 -12.17 8.21 -19.66
N GLU A 44 -12.59 8.37 -18.40
CA GLU A 44 -12.90 9.69 -17.83
C GLU A 44 -11.67 10.61 -17.73
N VAL A 45 -10.49 10.03 -17.48
CA VAL A 45 -9.23 10.80 -17.48
C VAL A 45 -8.84 11.21 -18.90
N LEU A 46 -9.11 10.36 -19.89
CA LEU A 46 -8.89 10.69 -21.29
C LEU A 46 -9.88 11.74 -21.79
N ASP A 47 -11.12 11.75 -21.31
CA ASP A 47 -12.11 12.74 -21.74
C ASP A 47 -11.89 14.12 -21.09
N ASP A 48 -11.08 14.19 -20.03
CA ASP A 48 -10.73 15.43 -19.35
C ASP A 48 -9.80 16.31 -20.23
N PRO A 49 -10.22 17.54 -20.58
CA PRO A 49 -9.40 18.44 -21.41
C PRO A 49 -8.16 18.97 -20.69
N GLN A 50 -8.08 18.86 -19.35
CA GLN A 50 -6.91 19.27 -18.58
C GLN A 50 -5.84 18.18 -18.48
N THR A 51 -6.12 16.95 -18.96
CA THR A 51 -5.15 15.86 -18.96
C THR A 51 -4.02 16.13 -19.96
N ASP A 52 -2.79 16.15 -19.44
CA ASP A 52 -1.59 16.40 -20.23
C ASP A 52 -1.36 15.34 -21.32
N ASP A 53 -0.80 15.75 -22.46
CA ASP A 53 -0.64 14.88 -23.63
C ASP A 53 0.24 13.65 -23.37
N LYS A 54 1.22 13.77 -22.46
CA LYS A 54 2.11 12.68 -22.12
C LYS A 54 1.38 11.62 -21.30
N LEU A 55 0.55 12.02 -20.34
CA LEU A 55 -0.32 11.12 -19.59
C LEU A 55 -1.36 10.49 -20.51
N ARG A 56 -2.02 11.28 -21.35
CA ARG A 56 -2.98 10.81 -22.36
C ARG A 56 -2.38 9.70 -23.24
N GLY A 57 -1.19 9.94 -23.79
CA GLY A 57 -0.49 8.95 -24.61
C GLY A 57 -0.13 7.67 -23.85
N ARG A 58 0.26 7.77 -22.57
CA ARG A 58 0.53 6.61 -21.70
C ARG A 58 -0.73 5.81 -21.43
N LEU A 59 -1.84 6.46 -21.09
CA LEU A 59 -3.11 5.80 -20.77
C LEU A 59 -3.73 5.11 -21.99
N GLN A 60 -3.67 5.74 -23.17
CA GLN A 60 -4.05 5.09 -24.43
C GLN A 60 -3.18 3.86 -24.72
N LYS A 61 -1.88 3.92 -24.42
CA LYS A 61 -0.98 2.77 -24.55
C LYS A 61 -1.38 1.63 -23.61
N VAL A 62 -1.74 1.93 -22.37
CA VAL A 62 -2.26 0.94 -21.41
C VAL A 62 -3.51 0.25 -21.96
N GLN A 63 -4.48 1.01 -22.50
CA GLN A 63 -5.69 0.43 -23.11
C GLN A 63 -5.36 -0.52 -24.27
N ARG A 64 -4.43 -0.14 -25.16
CA ARG A 64 -4.00 -1.00 -26.28
C ARG A 64 -3.29 -2.27 -25.81
N ILE A 65 -2.38 -2.15 -24.84
CA ILE A 65 -1.66 -3.31 -24.27
C ILE A 65 -2.66 -4.27 -23.63
N ARG A 66 -3.62 -3.75 -22.87
CA ARG A 66 -4.66 -4.56 -22.24
C ARG A 66 -5.53 -5.27 -23.28
N ALA A 67 -5.97 -4.56 -24.32
CA ALA A 67 -6.77 -5.15 -25.40
C ALA A 67 -6.03 -6.31 -26.09
N PHE A 68 -4.74 -6.11 -26.39
CA PHE A 68 -3.88 -7.17 -26.93
C PHE A 68 -3.76 -8.36 -25.96
N ALA A 69 -3.54 -8.11 -24.67
CA ALA A 69 -3.39 -9.17 -23.69
C ALA A 69 -4.65 -10.04 -23.54
N VAL A 70 -5.84 -9.45 -23.68
CA VAL A 70 -7.10 -10.20 -23.67
C VAL A 70 -7.29 -10.96 -25.00
N ALA A 71 -7.13 -10.28 -26.14
CA ALA A 71 -7.45 -10.84 -27.45
C ALA A 71 -6.43 -11.89 -27.92
N GLU A 72 -5.14 -11.63 -27.72
CA GLU A 72 -4.05 -12.42 -28.31
C GLU A 72 -3.36 -13.35 -27.30
N LEU A 73 -3.32 -12.96 -26.02
CA LEU A 73 -2.69 -13.76 -24.96
C LEU A 73 -3.70 -14.53 -24.11
N ALA A 74 -5.01 -14.43 -24.42
CA ALA A 74 -6.10 -15.06 -23.69
C ALA A 74 -6.08 -14.78 -22.17
N LEU A 75 -5.57 -13.61 -21.75
CA LEU A 75 -5.63 -13.20 -20.34
C LEU A 75 -7.07 -12.80 -19.95
N PRO A 76 -7.45 -12.97 -18.67
CA PRO A 76 -8.81 -12.64 -18.23
C PRO A 76 -9.20 -11.17 -18.45
N ASP A 77 -10.38 -10.92 -19.02
CA ASP A 77 -10.94 -9.58 -19.19
C ASP A 77 -11.55 -9.02 -17.88
N ASN A 78 -10.71 -8.79 -16.87
CA ASN A 78 -11.14 -8.38 -15.53
C ASN A 78 -10.99 -6.86 -15.28
N GLY A 79 -11.03 -6.43 -14.01
CA GLY A 79 -10.87 -5.02 -13.64
C GLY A 79 -9.46 -4.44 -13.78
N SER A 80 -8.43 -5.26 -14.03
CA SER A 80 -7.04 -4.82 -14.02
C SER A 80 -6.76 -3.79 -15.12
N TYR A 81 -5.96 -2.78 -14.75
CA TYR A 81 -5.50 -1.70 -15.62
C TYR A 81 -6.62 -0.85 -16.27
N LYS A 82 -7.81 -0.77 -15.64
CA LYS A 82 -8.93 0.06 -16.10
C LYS A 82 -9.01 1.43 -15.42
N SER A 83 -8.27 1.65 -14.33
CA SER A 83 -8.26 2.89 -13.56
C SER A 83 -6.86 3.47 -13.43
N TYR A 84 -6.80 4.79 -13.23
CA TYR A 84 -5.61 5.57 -12.98
C TYR A 84 -5.77 6.37 -11.70
N ALA A 85 -4.78 6.33 -10.82
CA ALA A 85 -4.71 7.18 -9.64
C ALA A 85 -3.52 8.14 -9.78
N ASP A 86 -3.80 9.45 -9.79
CA ASP A 86 -2.74 10.44 -9.73
C ASP A 86 -2.22 10.55 -8.30
N LEU A 87 -1.06 9.94 -8.06
CA LEU A 87 -0.48 9.83 -6.72
C LEU A 87 0.02 11.16 -6.15
N LYS A 88 0.26 12.17 -7.00
CA LYS A 88 0.95 13.43 -6.63
C LYS A 88 2.32 13.24 -5.98
N ARG A 89 2.94 12.06 -6.16
CA ARG A 89 4.28 11.68 -5.69
C ARG A 89 4.88 10.63 -6.62
N ARG A 90 6.18 10.40 -6.52
CA ARG A 90 6.93 9.53 -7.45
C ARG A 90 6.60 8.04 -7.32
N TYR A 91 6.34 7.55 -6.12
CA TYR A 91 6.12 6.13 -5.85
C TYR A 91 4.84 5.90 -5.05
N VAL A 92 4.19 4.75 -5.25
CA VAL A 92 2.96 4.39 -4.54
C VAL A 92 3.22 3.98 -3.09
N LEU A 93 4.38 3.39 -2.81
CA LEU A 93 4.85 3.05 -1.46
C LEU A 93 6.32 2.66 -1.52
N TRP A 94 6.92 2.55 -0.34
CA TRP A 94 8.28 2.07 -0.08
C TRP A 94 8.20 0.74 0.66
N ASN A 95 8.94 -0.26 0.19
CA ASN A 95 9.02 -1.55 0.86
C ASN A 95 10.36 -1.66 1.60
N VAL A 96 10.28 -1.88 2.91
CA VAL A 96 11.44 -2.16 3.76
C VAL A 96 11.57 -3.67 3.93
N VAL A 97 12.76 -4.19 3.65
CA VAL A 97 13.16 -5.57 3.92
C VAL A 97 14.32 -5.52 4.90
N ALA A 98 14.26 -6.32 5.95
CA ALA A 98 15.27 -6.33 7.00
C ALA A 98 15.74 -7.77 7.26
N ALA A 99 16.97 -7.94 7.73
CA ALA A 99 17.52 -9.22 8.18
C ALA A 99 18.42 -8.97 9.41
N PRO A 100 18.62 -9.96 10.30
CA PRO A 100 19.63 -9.86 11.35
C PRO A 100 21.03 -9.65 10.79
N GLU A 101 21.93 -9.07 11.59
CA GLU A 101 23.33 -8.91 11.22
C GLU A 101 23.95 -10.26 10.81
N PHE A 102 24.71 -10.25 9.71
CA PHE A 102 25.32 -11.44 9.10
C PHE A 102 24.35 -12.55 8.69
N SER A 103 23.08 -12.24 8.47
CA SER A 103 22.06 -13.19 8.03
C SER A 103 21.43 -12.77 6.71
N LEU A 104 21.12 -13.76 5.86
CA LEU A 104 20.27 -13.58 4.67
C LEU A 104 18.80 -13.94 4.96
N LYS A 105 18.48 -14.32 6.21
CA LYS A 105 17.12 -14.66 6.60
C LYS A 105 16.33 -13.37 6.83
N ALA A 106 15.41 -13.08 5.90
CA ALA A 106 14.51 -11.94 6.02
C ALA A 106 13.66 -12.02 7.30
N LYS A 107 13.52 -10.87 7.97
CA LYS A 107 12.55 -10.65 9.04
C LYS A 107 11.15 -10.84 8.46
N GLN A 108 10.30 -11.54 9.21
CA GLN A 108 8.90 -11.69 8.87
C GLN A 108 8.04 -10.82 9.79
N TRP A 109 7.04 -10.18 9.19
CA TRP A 109 5.99 -9.44 9.89
C TRP A 109 4.67 -10.15 9.64
N CYS A 110 3.94 -10.43 10.71
CA CYS A 110 2.65 -11.10 10.64
C CYS A 110 1.52 -10.13 10.98
N PHE A 111 0.56 -10.03 10.06
CA PHE A 111 -0.58 -9.15 10.14
C PHE A 111 -1.86 -9.98 10.31
N PRO A 112 -2.86 -9.51 11.09
CA PRO A 112 -4.08 -10.28 11.35
C PRO A 112 -4.85 -10.73 10.09
N VAL A 113 -4.86 -9.89 9.05
CA VAL A 113 -5.61 -10.15 7.81
C VAL A 113 -4.70 -10.61 6.66
N ALA A 114 -3.52 -10.01 6.52
CA ALA A 114 -2.63 -10.27 5.38
C ALA A 114 -1.67 -11.46 5.58
N GLY A 115 -1.67 -12.08 6.76
CA GLY A 115 -0.73 -13.15 7.10
C GLY A 115 0.70 -12.62 7.28
N CYS A 116 1.69 -13.50 7.09
CA CYS A 116 3.09 -13.16 7.29
C CYS A 116 3.81 -12.85 5.98
N VAL A 117 4.49 -11.71 5.92
CA VAL A 117 5.27 -11.26 4.76
C VAL A 117 6.69 -10.90 5.17
N SER A 118 7.62 -10.96 4.21
CA SER A 118 9.05 -10.68 4.40
C SER A 118 9.43 -9.22 4.09
N TYR A 119 8.45 -8.33 4.03
CA TYR A 119 8.64 -6.90 3.81
C TYR A 119 7.58 -6.11 4.56
N ARG A 120 7.85 -4.83 4.83
CA ARG A 120 6.92 -3.89 5.45
C ARG A 120 6.75 -2.66 4.56
N GLY A 121 5.49 -2.29 4.27
CA GLY A 121 5.17 -1.24 3.31
C GLY A 121 4.84 0.10 3.97
N TYR A 122 5.45 1.18 3.49
CA TYR A 122 5.28 2.54 4.00
C TYR A 122 4.86 3.50 2.89
N TYR A 123 3.83 4.30 3.12
CA TYR A 123 3.38 5.31 2.16
C TYR A 123 4.23 6.60 2.19
N SER A 124 5.01 6.78 3.25
CA SER A 124 6.00 7.85 3.46
C SER A 124 7.43 7.28 3.32
N GLU A 125 8.30 7.98 2.57
CA GLU A 125 9.72 7.64 2.47
C GLU A 125 10.42 7.80 3.82
N THR A 126 10.15 8.93 4.49
CA THR A 126 10.71 9.23 5.81
C THR A 126 10.37 8.17 6.85
N ASP A 127 9.15 7.62 6.82
CA ASP A 127 8.74 6.56 7.75
C ASP A 127 9.40 5.22 7.41
N ALA A 128 9.72 4.99 6.13
CA ALA A 128 10.47 3.82 5.69
C ALA A 128 11.94 3.90 6.13
N ASP A 129 12.55 5.08 6.03
CA ASP A 129 13.94 5.32 6.45
C ASP A 129 14.11 5.33 7.97
N ALA A 130 13.06 5.68 8.71
CA ALA A 130 13.05 5.68 10.17
C ALA A 130 12.80 4.29 10.82
N PHE A 131 12.65 3.24 9.99
CA PHE A 131 12.46 1.86 10.45
C PHE A 131 13.72 1.27 11.10
#